data_AF-A0A832DFR3-F1
#
_entry.id   AF-A0A832DFR3-F1
#
_cell.length_a   1.000
_cell.length_b   1.000
_cell.length_c   1.000
_cell.angle_alpha   90.00
_cell.angle_beta   90.00
_cell.angle_gamma   90.00
#
_symmetry.space_group_name_H-M   'P 1'
#
loop_
_entity.id
_entity.type
_entity.pdbx_description
1 polymer ?
#
loop_
_entity_poly.entity_id
_entity_poly.type
_entity_poly.pdbx_seq_one_letter_code
_entity_poly.pdbx_strand_id
1 'polypeptide(L)' 'MSKTYIGFDGQYEIDDQGNIVHQLIDQFGRVTGITKVYKSVKKIPNIFDREKIEYLIQLMNIYKFTGRV' A
#
# COMPACT_ATOMS: atom_id res chain seq x y z
N MET A 1 -0.46 15.37 0.36
CA MET A 1 -1.13 14.89 -0.88
C MET A 1 -0.95 13.38 -0.89
N SER A 2 -1.99 12.59 -0.59
CA SER A 2 -1.87 11.13 -0.59
C SER A 2 -1.86 10.60 -2.03
N LYS A 3 -0.86 9.79 -2.37
CA LYS A 3 -0.82 9.05 -3.64
C LYS A 3 -1.49 7.70 -3.41
N THR A 4 -2.70 7.54 -3.92
CA THR A 4 -3.46 6.28 -3.96
C THR A 4 -2.83 5.30 -4.97
N TYR A 5 -3.16 4.00 -4.86
CA TYR A 5 -2.92 2.85 -5.77
C TYR A 5 -1.77 1.88 -5.32
N ILE A 6 -1.82 0.54 -5.40
CA ILE A 6 -2.64 -0.51 -6.07
C ILE A 6 -2.64 -1.77 -5.16
N GLY A 7 -3.75 -2.49 -5.08
CA GLY A 7 -3.74 -3.95 -4.90
C GLY A 7 -4.55 -4.60 -6.04
N PHE A 8 -4.30 -5.89 -6.31
CA PHE A 8 -5.01 -6.62 -7.38
C PHE A 8 -6.41 -7.04 -6.91
N ASP A 9 -6.53 -7.36 -5.62
CA ASP A 9 -7.79 -7.68 -4.92
C ASP A 9 -8.10 -6.70 -3.76
N GLY A 10 -7.07 -6.05 -3.18
CA GLY A 10 -7.23 -5.13 -2.04
C GLY A 10 -6.98 -3.66 -2.38
N GLN A 11 -7.55 -2.74 -1.61
CA GLN A 11 -7.26 -1.32 -1.73
C GLN A 11 -6.22 -0.89 -0.69
N TYR A 12 -5.03 -0.53 -1.15
CA TYR A 12 -3.93 -0.11 -0.28
C TYR A 12 -3.51 1.33 -0.57
N GLU A 13 -3.16 2.05 0.49
CA GLU A 13 -2.56 3.37 0.47
C GLU A 13 -1.28 3.36 1.31
N ILE A 14 -0.30 4.18 0.93
CA ILE A 14 0.91 4.39 1.73
C ILE A 14 0.87 5.83 2.23
N ASP A 15 0.87 6.02 3.54
CA ASP A 15 0.87 7.36 4.14
C ASP A 15 2.26 8.01 4.12
N ASP A 16 2.32 9.29 4.49
CA ASP A 16 3.57 10.07 4.51
C ASP A 16 4.61 9.54 5.53
N GLN A 17 4.17 8.72 6.49
CA GLN A 17 5.03 8.05 7.47
C GLN A 17 5.52 6.67 6.99
N GLY A 18 5.04 6.21 5.83
CA GLY A 18 5.37 4.91 5.26
C GLY A 18 4.53 3.76 5.82
N ASN A 19 3.43 4.03 6.52
CA ASN A 19 2.48 3.00 6.92
C ASN A 19 1.63 2.58 5.72
N ILE A 20 1.28 1.30 5.67
CA ILE A 20 0.45 0.72 4.60
C ILE A 20 -0.97 0.59 5.15
N VAL A 21 -1.88 1.38 4.63
CA VAL A 21 -3.30 1.39 5.00
C VAL A 21 -4.07 0.54 4.01
N HIS A 22 -4.67 -0.54 4.49
CA HIS A 22 -5.52 -1.43 3.71
C HIS A 22 -6.99 -1.13 4.02
N GLN A 23 -7.73 -0.67 3.02
CA GLN A 23 -9.18 -0.49 3.08
C GLN A 23 -9.85 -1.80 2.67
N LEU A 24 -10.64 -2.38 3.57
CA LEU A 24 -11.39 -3.60 3.28
C LEU A 24 -12.61 -3.26 2.43
N ILE A 25 -12.73 -3.95 1.30
CA ILE A 25 -13.89 -3.89 0.42
C ILE A 25 -14.81 -5.10 0.68
N ASP A 26 -16.11 -4.89 0.52
CA ASP A 26 -17.09 -5.97 0.53
C ASP A 26 -17.10 -6.73 -0.80
N GLN A 27 -17.91 -7.79 -0.87
CA GLN A 27 -18.11 -8.61 -2.08
C GLN A 27 -18.69 -7.84 -3.28
N PHE A 28 -19.17 -6.61 -3.09
CA PHE A 28 -19.68 -5.72 -4.13
C PHE A 28 -18.69 -4.59 -4.47
N GLY A 29 -17.46 -4.65 -3.94
CA GLY A 29 -16.41 -3.65 -4.18
C GLY A 29 -16.61 -2.34 -3.41
N ARG A 30 -17.49 -2.29 -2.40
CA ARG A 30 -17.72 -1.09 -1.59
C ARG A 30 -16.79 -1.07 -0.39
N VAL A 31 -16.26 0.11 -0.08
CA VAL A 31 -15.43 0.31 1.11
C VAL A 31 -16.27 0.08 2.37
N THR A 32 -15.87 -0.86 3.21
CA THR A 32 -16.58 -1.24 4.43
C THR A 32 -16.39 -0.26 5.59
N GLY A 33 -15.49 0.72 5.43
CA GLY A 33 -15.04 1.62 6.50
C GLY A 33 -14.03 0.97 7.45
N ILE A 34 -13.76 -0.33 7.32
CA ILE A 34 -12.76 -1.03 8.12
C ILE A 34 -11.39 -0.87 7.46
N THR A 35 -10.45 -0.26 8.18
CA THR A 35 -9.07 -0.09 7.77
C THR A 35 -8.13 -0.92 8.63
N LYS A 36 -7.17 -1.58 7.99
CA LYS A 36 -6.04 -2.24 8.65
C LYS A 36 -4.76 -1.48 8.33
N VAL A 37 -3.98 -1.15 9.34
CA VAL A 37 -2.70 -0.46 9.17
C VAL A 37 -1.55 -1.44 9.41
N TYR A 38 -0.67 -1.56 8.43
CA TYR A 38 0.52 -2.38 8.50
C TYR A 38 1.77 -1.50 8.56
N LYS A 39 2.57 -1.66 9.61
CA LYS A 39 3.91 -1.04 9.72
C LYS A 39 4.98 -1.70 8.85
N SER A 40 4.65 -2.81 8.18
CA SER A 40 5.59 -3.57 7.35
C SER A 40 4.82 -4.38 6.32
N VAL A 41 5.33 -4.39 5.09
CA VAL A 41 4.80 -5.17 3.96
C VAL A 41 4.70 -6.66 4.30
N LYS A 42 5.63 -7.19 5.10
CA LYS A 42 5.66 -8.60 5.53
C LYS A 42 4.41 -9.03 6.30
N LYS A 43 3.65 -8.09 6.87
CA LYS A 43 2.41 -8.36 7.63
C LYS A 43 1.17 -8.44 6.75
N ILE A 44 1.28 -8.15 5.46
CA ILE A 44 0.18 -8.27 4.50
C ILE A 44 -0.05 -9.75 4.22
N PRO A 45 -1.26 -10.28 4.46
CA PRO A 45 -1.53 -11.72 4.37
C PRO A 45 -1.50 -12.23 2.91
N ASN A 46 -2.00 -11.44 1.96
CA ASN A 46 -1.97 -11.80 0.54
C ASN A 46 -0.55 -11.63 -0.01
N ILE A 47 0.02 -12.72 -0.54
CA ILE A 47 1.39 -12.74 -1.06
C ILE A 47 1.56 -11.91 -2.34
N PHE A 48 0.56 -11.91 -3.23
CA PHE A 48 0.61 -11.13 -4.47
C PHE A 48 0.55 -9.62 -4.19
N ASP A 49 -0.31 -9.21 -3.26
CA ASP A 49 -0.36 -7.80 -2.84
C ASP A 49 0.94 -7.40 -2.12
N ARG A 50 1.49 -8.28 -1.29
CA ARG A 50 2.76 -8.07 -0.59
C ARG A 50 3.90 -7.78 -1.57
N GLU A 51 4.09 -8.63 -2.59
CA GLU A 51 5.17 -8.46 -3.57
C GLU A 51 5.03 -7.16 -4.37
N LYS A 52 3.80 -6.82 -4.80
CA LYS A 52 3.55 -5.58 -5.54
C LYS A 52 3.82 -4.32 -4.71
N ILE A 53 3.39 -4.32 -3.45
CA ILE A 53 3.61 -3.19 -2.54
C ILE A 53 5.10 -3.06 -2.19
N GLU A 54 5.81 -4.18 -2.01
CA GLU A 54 7.25 -4.17 -1.77
C GLU A 54 8.01 -3.57 -2.97
N TYR A 55 7.66 -3.98 -4.19
CA TYR A 55 8.23 -3.42 -5.40
C TYR A 55 7.96 -1.91 -5.54
N LEU A 56 6.74 -1.47 -5.25
CA LEU A 56 6.38 -0.04 -5.25
C LEU A 56 7.23 0.77 -4.26
N ILE A 57 7.40 0.26 -3.03
CA ILE A 57 8.22 0.93 -2.00
C ILE A 57 9.68 1.03 -2.45
N GLN A 58 10.23 -0.03 -3.06
CA GLN A 58 11.59 -0.01 -3.61
C GLN A 58 11.73 1.06 -4.69
N LEU A 59 10.79 1.15 -5.63
CA LEU A 59 10.77 2.22 -6.64
C LEU A 59 10.71 3.60 -6.00
N MET A 60 9.79 3.83 -5.06
CA MET A 60 9.66 5.12 -4.36
C MET A 60 10.94 5.53 -3.65
N ASN A 61 11.65 4.57 -3.04
CA ASN A 61 12.93 4.83 -2.40
C ASN A 61 14.01 5.20 -3.41
N ILE A 62 14.09 4.51 -4.55
CA ILE A 62 15.00 4.88 -5.65
C ILE A 62 14.76 6.33 -6.08
N TYR A 63 13.49 6.72 -6.29
CA TYR A 63 13.15 8.10 -6.68
C TYR A 63 13.41 9.14 -5.58
N LYS A 64 13.27 8.78 -4.30
CA LYS A 64 13.69 9.66 -3.18
C LYS A 64 15.20 9.91 -3.18
N PHE A 65 15.99 8.91 -3.55
CA PHE A 65 17.44 9.06 -3.66
C PHE A 65 17.84 9.87 -4.89
N THR A 66 17.20 9.68 -6.04
CA THR A 66 17.52 10.42 -7.27
C THR A 66 16.99 11.86 -7.27
N GLY A 67 15.99 12.18 -6.43
CA GLY A 67 15.45 13.53 -6.25
C GLY A 67 16.20 14.42 -5.25
N ARG A 68 17.28 13.93 -4.61
CA ARG A 68 18.23 14.79 -3.90
C ARG A 68 19.22 15.38 -4.92
N VAL A 69 18.85 16.51 -5.52
CA VAL A 69 19.75 17.43 -6.23
C VAL A 69 19.61 18.81 -5.61
#